data_AF-A0A8T4W7N2-F1
#
_entry.id   AF-A0A8T4W7N2-F1
#
_cell.length_a   1.000
_cell.length_b   1.000
_cell.length_c   1.000
_cell.angle_alpha   90.00
_cell.angle_beta   90.00
_cell.angle_gamma   90.00
#
_symmetry.space_group_name_H-M   'P 1'
#
loop_
_entity.id
_entity.type
_entity.pdbx_description
1 polymer ?
#
loop_
_entity_poly.entity_id
_entity_poly.type
_entity_poly.pdbx_seq_one_letter_code
_entity_poly.pdbx_strand_id
1 'polypeptide(L)'
;MNKQSESLRILMDLLKQQEGHKLPLTKAKEKLQSLIPEENAKVIAEQAIEEALDELMIEKVLDYDETDKDSTGHLVWFLRIPNKERREQLENLSEEDRTFLRILYNSESHDRPGAIPADVASEKLQEVGVGSDYVPFIPGLTYDFFKNGDGESVMYHYLLAENEKDREFMT
;
A
#
# COMPACT_ATOMS: atom_id res chain seq x y z
N MET A 1 21.34 -17.40 -13.05
CA MET A 1 20.77 -16.56 -11.98
C MET A 1 19.25 -16.59 -12.15
N ASN A 2 18.48 -16.79 -11.08
CA ASN A 2 17.01 -16.77 -11.18
C ASN A 2 16.59 -15.33 -11.56
N LYS A 3 15.81 -15.16 -12.63
CA LYS A 3 15.42 -13.84 -13.16
C LYS A 3 14.60 -13.04 -12.16
N GLN A 4 13.75 -13.71 -11.40
CA GLN A 4 12.98 -13.10 -10.30
C GLN A 4 13.90 -12.49 -9.24
N SER A 5 14.97 -13.21 -8.88
CA SER A 5 15.97 -12.73 -7.93
C SER A 5 16.74 -11.51 -8.43
N GLU A 6 16.88 -11.34 -9.76
CA GLU A 6 17.52 -10.16 -10.34
C GLU A 6 16.61 -8.93 -10.30
N SER A 7 15.33 -9.07 -10.65
CA SER A 7 14.36 -7.97 -10.59
C SER A 7 14.13 -7.47 -9.17
N LEU A 8 14.05 -8.39 -8.19
CA LEU A 8 14.01 -8.04 -6.76
C LEU A 8 15.25 -7.24 -6.35
N ARG A 9 16.45 -7.69 -6.76
CA ARG A 9 17.70 -6.97 -6.46
C ARG A 9 17.67 -5.53 -7.01
N ILE A 10 17.23 -5.36 -8.26
CA ILE A 10 17.11 -4.03 -8.89
C ILE A 10 16.13 -3.15 -8.11
N LEU A 11 14.96 -3.67 -7.75
CA LEU A 11 13.97 -2.95 -6.94
C LEU A 11 14.56 -2.49 -5.60
N MET A 12 15.25 -3.38 -4.90
CA MET A 12 15.87 -3.04 -3.62
C MET A 12 16.99 -2.00 -3.76
N ASP A 13 17.80 -2.08 -4.82
CA ASP A 13 18.84 -1.10 -5.11
C ASP A 13 18.22 0.28 -5.43
N LEU A 14 17.12 0.32 -6.20
CA LEU A 14 16.37 1.54 -6.48
C LEU A 14 15.87 2.23 -5.20
N LEU A 15 15.30 1.46 -4.27
CA LEU A 15 14.78 1.99 -3.01
C LEU A 15 15.90 2.42 -2.06
N LYS A 16 17.02 1.69 -2.00
CA LYS A 16 18.19 2.08 -1.18
C LYS A 16 18.81 3.40 -1.64
N GLN A 17 18.79 3.68 -2.94
CA GLN A 17 19.28 4.94 -3.49
C GLN A 17 18.42 6.16 -3.11
N GLN A 18 17.21 5.95 -2.57
CA GLN A 18 16.36 7.04 -2.08
C GLN A 18 16.72 7.51 -0.66
N GLU A 19 17.86 7.11 -0.08
CA GLU A 19 18.36 7.58 1.23
C GLU A 19 17.32 7.53 2.39
N GLY A 20 16.44 6.54 2.39
CA GLY A 20 15.37 6.39 3.40
C GLY A 20 14.05 7.09 3.05
N HIS A 21 13.96 7.71 1.88
CA HIS A 21 12.74 8.28 1.35
C HIS A 21 11.88 7.22 0.62
N LYS A 22 10.57 7.50 0.64
CA LYS A 22 9.52 6.78 -0.09
C LYS A 22 9.61 7.10 -1.61
N LEU A 23 9.39 6.11 -2.47
CA LEU A 23 9.38 6.26 -3.94
C LEU A 23 7.95 6.07 -4.48
N PRO A 24 7.36 6.99 -5.25
CA PRO A 24 6.02 6.78 -5.82
C PRO A 24 5.93 5.46 -6.59
N LEU A 25 4.86 4.70 -6.37
CA LEU A 25 4.66 3.36 -6.96
C LEU A 25 4.74 3.41 -8.49
N THR A 26 4.16 4.43 -9.11
CA THR A 26 4.21 4.65 -10.56
C THR A 26 5.65 4.82 -11.04
N LYS A 27 6.42 5.71 -10.40
CA LYS A 27 7.84 5.93 -10.69
C LYS A 27 8.69 4.68 -10.44
N ALA A 28 8.37 3.91 -9.40
CA ALA A 28 9.05 2.65 -9.11
C ALA A 28 8.81 1.61 -10.21
N LYS A 29 7.56 1.44 -10.65
CA LYS A 29 7.19 0.56 -11.78
C LYS A 29 7.91 0.97 -13.07
N GLU A 30 7.85 2.25 -13.43
CA GLU A 30 8.49 2.77 -14.65
C GLU A 30 10.00 2.56 -14.66
N LYS A 31 10.68 2.91 -13.55
CA LYS A 31 12.13 2.73 -13.42
C LYS A 31 12.52 1.26 -13.46
N LEU A 32 11.83 0.42 -12.70
CA LEU A 32 12.09 -1.02 -12.68
C LEU A 32 11.88 -1.63 -14.07
N GLN A 33 10.77 -1.33 -14.74
CA GLN A 33 10.50 -1.77 -16.10
C GLN A 33 11.61 -1.34 -17.08
N SER A 34 12.11 -0.11 -16.98
CA SER A 34 13.17 0.41 -17.87
C SER A 34 14.54 -0.27 -17.67
N LEU A 35 14.76 -0.83 -16.48
CA LEU A 35 16.00 -1.50 -16.11
C LEU A 35 15.97 -3.01 -16.38
N ILE A 36 14.79 -3.55 -16.70
CA ILE A 36 14.59 -4.95 -17.03
C ILE A 36 14.68 -5.11 -18.56
N PRO A 37 15.69 -5.80 -19.10
CA PRO A 37 15.95 -5.87 -20.54
C PRO A 37 15.07 -6.90 -21.27
N GLU A 38 13.76 -6.92 -21.00
CA GLU A 38 12.83 -7.94 -21.51
C GLU A 38 11.54 -7.38 -22.10
N GLU A 39 10.98 -8.10 -23.07
CA GLU A 39 9.70 -7.78 -23.72
C GLU A 39 8.53 -7.78 -22.72
N ASN A 40 8.62 -8.59 -21.66
CA ASN A 40 7.62 -8.68 -20.59
C ASN A 40 8.01 -7.89 -19.32
N ALA A 41 8.89 -6.90 -19.44
CA ALA A 41 9.42 -6.14 -18.30
C ALA A 41 8.34 -5.58 -17.36
N LYS A 42 7.17 -5.19 -17.89
CA LYS A 42 6.04 -4.71 -17.09
C LYS A 42 5.55 -5.79 -16.10
N VAL A 43 5.26 -6.99 -16.60
CA VAL A 43 4.75 -8.10 -15.78
C VAL A 43 5.78 -8.50 -14.73
N ILE A 44 7.05 -8.56 -15.14
CA ILE A 44 8.16 -8.91 -14.23
C ILE A 44 8.33 -7.86 -13.14
N ALA A 45 8.22 -6.56 -13.47
CA ALA A 45 8.28 -5.48 -12.49
C ALA A 45 7.13 -5.56 -11.49
N GLU A 46 5.90 -5.85 -11.94
CA GLU A 46 4.74 -6.01 -11.07
C GLU A 46 4.90 -7.20 -10.13
N GLN A 47 5.32 -8.36 -10.65
CA GLN A 47 5.59 -9.56 -9.86
C GLN A 47 6.68 -9.32 -8.81
N ALA A 48 7.77 -8.63 -9.17
CA ALA A 48 8.84 -8.34 -8.22
C ALA A 48 8.38 -7.41 -7.08
N ILE A 49 7.49 -6.45 -7.36
CA ILE A 49 6.90 -5.59 -6.32
C ILE A 49 5.97 -6.41 -5.41
N GLU A 50 5.12 -7.25 -6.00
CA GLU A 50 4.21 -8.13 -5.24
C GLU A 50 4.98 -9.10 -4.33
N GLU A 51 5.99 -9.77 -4.87
CA GLU A 51 6.86 -10.68 -4.12
C GLU A 51 7.58 -9.95 -2.97
N ALA A 52 8.12 -8.75 -3.24
CA ALA A 52 8.78 -7.96 -2.20
C ALA A 52 7.82 -7.48 -1.09
N LEU A 53 6.55 -7.21 -1.42
CA LEU A 53 5.50 -6.87 -0.45
C LEU A 53 5.13 -8.10 0.39
N ASP A 54 4.99 -9.26 -0.25
CA ASP A 54 4.63 -10.52 0.40
C ASP A 54 5.72 -11.02 1.34
N GLU A 55 6.98 -10.85 0.96
CA GLU A 55 8.14 -11.15 1.81
C GLU A 55 8.46 -10.04 2.83
N LEU A 56 7.62 -8.99 2.93
CA LEU A 56 7.80 -7.84 3.83
C LEU A 56 9.17 -7.12 3.67
N MET A 57 9.80 -7.27 2.50
CA MET A 57 11.05 -6.59 2.16
C MET A 57 10.83 -5.10 1.98
N ILE A 58 9.64 -4.75 1.47
CA ILE A 58 9.16 -3.39 1.25
C ILE A 58 7.73 -3.27 1.79
N GLU A 59 7.25 -2.03 1.92
CA GLU A 59 5.84 -1.76 2.20
C GLU A 59 5.28 -0.70 1.25
N LYS A 60 3.96 -0.74 1.04
CA LYS A 60 3.20 0.34 0.42
C LYS A 60 2.70 1.29 1.51
N VAL A 61 2.93 2.58 1.30
CA VAL A 61 2.43 3.65 2.18
C VAL A 61 1.70 4.71 1.37
N LEU A 62 0.67 5.31 1.94
CA LEU A 62 0.02 6.48 1.38
C LEU A 62 0.72 7.72 1.87
N ASP A 63 0.87 8.68 0.97
CA ASP A 63 1.25 10.02 1.34
C ASP A 63 0.90 11.01 0.23
N TYR A 64 1.07 12.30 0.50
CA TYR A 64 0.88 13.35 -0.48
C TYR A 64 2.08 13.43 -1.43
N ASP A 65 1.80 13.65 -2.72
CA ASP A 65 2.84 13.92 -3.71
C ASP A 65 3.34 15.36 -3.59
N GLU A 66 4.41 15.55 -2.82
CA GLU A 66 5.06 16.86 -2.67
C GLU A 66 5.85 17.29 -3.92
N THR A 67 6.01 16.41 -4.91
CA THR A 67 6.80 16.70 -6.13
C THR A 67 5.98 17.38 -7.22
N ASP A 68 4.66 17.24 -7.18
CA ASP A 68 3.76 17.95 -8.08
C ASP A 68 3.20 19.18 -7.36
N LYS A 69 3.78 20.33 -7.70
CA LYS A 69 3.45 21.65 -7.14
C LYS A 69 2.02 22.09 -7.43
N ASP A 70 1.35 21.47 -8.40
CA ASP A 70 -0.04 21.73 -8.75
C ASP A 70 -0.99 20.69 -8.10
N SER A 71 -0.45 19.63 -7.49
CA SER A 71 -1.19 18.57 -6.79
C SER A 71 -1.35 18.85 -5.29
N THR A 72 -1.84 20.03 -4.90
CA THR A 72 -2.21 20.22 -3.50
C THR A 72 -3.33 19.24 -3.11
N GLY A 73 -2.97 18.18 -2.38
CA GLY A 73 -3.92 17.29 -1.71
C GLY A 73 -4.17 15.92 -2.34
N HIS A 74 -3.40 15.48 -3.35
CA HIS A 74 -3.58 14.14 -3.92
C HIS A 74 -2.73 13.10 -3.20
N LEU A 75 -3.41 12.10 -2.62
CA LEU A 75 -2.76 10.93 -2.04
C LEU A 75 -2.31 9.97 -3.14
N VAL A 76 -1.09 9.49 -3.04
CA VAL A 76 -0.54 8.48 -3.94
C VAL A 76 0.15 7.37 -3.14
N TRP A 77 0.24 6.19 -3.76
CA TRP A 77 1.02 5.09 -3.20
C TRP A 77 2.50 5.33 -3.39
N PHE A 78 3.27 5.12 -2.32
CA PHE A 78 4.71 5.02 -2.36
C PHE A 78 5.19 3.65 -1.89
N LEU A 79 6.35 3.24 -2.34
CA LEU A 79 7.11 2.10 -1.86
C LEU A 79 8.27 2.59 -0.99
N ARG A 80 8.52 1.90 0.12
CA ARG A 80 9.74 2.10 0.91
C ARG A 80 10.22 0.79 1.53
N ILE A 81 11.48 0.79 1.96
CA ILE A 81 11.99 -0.27 2.84
C ILE A 81 11.53 0.08 4.25
N PRO A 82 10.75 -0.78 4.94
CA PRO A 82 10.31 -0.50 6.29
C PRO A 82 11.54 -0.39 7.22
N ASN A 83 11.48 0.54 8.17
CA ASN A 83 12.47 0.59 9.24
C ASN A 83 12.30 -0.62 10.18
N LYS A 84 13.24 -0.78 11.13
CA LYS A 84 13.25 -1.95 12.03
C LYS A 84 11.94 -2.11 12.80
N GLU A 85 11.45 -1.05 13.43
CA GLU A 85 10.21 -1.06 14.21
C GLU A 85 8.99 -1.41 13.35
N ARG A 86 8.87 -0.77 12.19
CA ARG A 86 7.78 -1.03 11.26
C ARG A 86 7.82 -2.45 10.71
N ARG A 87 9.02 -2.99 10.44
CA ARG A 87 9.17 -4.39 10.04
C ARG A 87 8.68 -5.35 11.12
N GLU A 88 9.07 -5.12 12.38
CA GLU A 88 8.59 -5.91 13.51
C GLU A 88 7.05 -5.84 13.63
N GLN A 89 6.44 -4.66 13.42
CA GLN A 89 4.98 -4.53 13.39
C GLN A 89 4.34 -5.36 12.27
N LEU A 90 4.87 -5.27 11.04
CA LEU A 90 4.36 -6.02 9.88
C LEU A 90 4.51 -7.53 10.06
N GLU A 91 5.63 -7.97 10.64
CA GLU A 91 5.89 -9.38 10.95
C GLU A 91 4.91 -9.94 11.99
N ASN A 92 4.46 -9.10 12.93
CA ASN A 92 3.51 -9.47 13.98
C ASN A 92 2.03 -9.41 13.55
N LEU A 93 1.71 -8.92 12.35
CA LEU A 93 0.33 -8.94 11.84
C LEU A 93 -0.15 -10.38 11.66
N SER A 94 -1.40 -10.64 12.05
CA SER A 94 -2.05 -11.92 11.79
C SER A 94 -2.25 -12.15 10.29
N GLU A 95 -2.60 -13.36 9.89
CA GLU A 95 -2.91 -13.65 8.48
C GLU A 95 -4.12 -12.84 8.00
N GLU A 96 -5.11 -12.66 8.86
CA GLU A 96 -6.29 -11.83 8.61
C GLU A 96 -5.92 -10.35 8.46
N ASP A 97 -5.09 -9.80 9.35
CA ASP A 97 -4.59 -8.42 9.27
C ASP A 97 -3.81 -8.18 7.97
N ARG A 98 -2.92 -9.10 7.59
CA ARG A 98 -2.13 -9.02 6.34
C ARG A 98 -3.03 -9.08 5.11
N THR A 99 -4.03 -9.94 5.15
CA THR A 99 -5.01 -10.08 4.07
C THR A 99 -5.81 -8.81 3.89
N PHE A 100 -6.25 -8.19 4.99
CA PHE A 100 -6.95 -6.91 4.91
C PHE A 100 -6.04 -5.78 4.42
N LEU A 101 -4.77 -5.75 4.84
CA LEU A 101 -3.78 -4.80 4.33
C LEU A 101 -3.62 -4.94 2.81
N ARG A 102 -3.56 -6.16 2.28
CA ARG A 102 -3.52 -6.42 0.82
C ARG A 102 -4.78 -5.93 0.10
N ILE A 103 -5.95 -6.11 0.69
CA ILE A 103 -7.22 -5.58 0.13
C ILE A 103 -7.13 -4.05 0.02
N LEU A 104 -6.66 -3.37 1.07
CA LEU A 104 -6.48 -1.91 1.08
C LEU A 104 -5.45 -1.47 0.03
N TYR A 105 -4.29 -2.14 -0.05
CA TYR A 105 -3.25 -1.84 -1.04
C TYR A 105 -3.68 -1.94 -2.51
N ASN A 106 -4.77 -2.67 -2.76
CA ASN A 106 -5.35 -2.88 -4.08
C ASN A 106 -6.69 -2.14 -4.25
N SER A 107 -7.10 -1.35 -3.26
CA SER A 107 -8.31 -0.54 -3.35
C SER A 107 -8.03 0.78 -4.06
N GLU A 108 -8.72 0.98 -5.18
CA GLU A 108 -8.68 2.19 -6.00
C GLU A 108 -10.04 2.91 -5.95
N SER A 109 -10.56 3.16 -4.75
CA SER A 109 -11.77 4.00 -4.62
C SER A 109 -11.51 5.36 -5.28
N HIS A 110 -12.46 5.84 -6.09
CA HIS A 110 -12.25 6.96 -7.02
C HIS A 110 -11.77 8.26 -6.34
N ASP A 111 -11.94 8.40 -5.02
CA ASP A 111 -11.61 9.61 -4.29
C ASP A 111 -10.47 9.44 -3.26
N ARG A 112 -10.10 8.20 -2.90
CA ARG A 112 -9.00 7.93 -1.95
C ARG A 112 -8.38 6.55 -2.18
N PRO A 113 -7.13 6.44 -2.68
CA PRO A 113 -6.45 5.16 -2.72
C PRO A 113 -6.31 4.59 -1.30
N GLY A 114 -6.42 3.28 -1.16
CA GLY A 114 -6.35 2.64 0.15
C GLY A 114 -7.55 2.88 1.06
N ALA A 115 -8.65 3.38 0.51
CA ALA A 115 -9.96 3.43 1.17
C ALA A 115 -10.90 2.39 0.55
N ILE A 116 -11.75 1.79 1.37
CA ILE A 116 -12.74 0.79 0.94
C ILE A 116 -14.02 0.91 1.81
N PRO A 117 -15.22 0.81 1.22
CA PRO A 117 -16.45 0.69 1.99
C PRO A 117 -16.41 -0.53 2.93
N ALA A 118 -16.97 -0.41 4.13
CA ALA A 118 -16.90 -1.45 5.15
C ALA A 118 -17.65 -2.74 4.78
N ASP A 119 -18.76 -2.62 4.06
CA ASP A 119 -19.50 -3.74 3.48
C ASP A 119 -18.66 -4.49 2.44
N VAL A 120 -18.05 -3.75 1.50
CA VAL A 120 -17.16 -4.32 0.48
C VAL A 120 -15.91 -4.95 1.11
N ALA A 121 -15.35 -4.34 2.15
CA ALA A 121 -14.26 -4.92 2.92
C ALA A 121 -14.65 -6.27 3.54
N SER A 122 -15.83 -6.32 4.17
CA SER A 122 -16.35 -7.52 4.81
C SER A 122 -16.60 -8.64 3.79
N GLU A 123 -17.17 -8.32 2.63
CA GLU A 123 -17.36 -9.27 1.53
C GLU A 123 -16.02 -9.85 1.06
N LYS A 124 -15.04 -8.98 0.78
CA LYS A 124 -13.70 -9.42 0.34
C LYS A 124 -12.96 -10.25 1.37
N LEU A 125 -13.14 -9.97 2.66
CA LEU A 125 -12.58 -10.77 3.75
C LEU A 125 -13.23 -12.15 3.84
N GLN A 126 -14.55 -12.25 3.64
CA GLN A 126 -15.25 -13.53 3.59
C GLN A 126 -14.81 -14.40 2.41
N GLU A 127 -14.59 -13.79 1.24
CA GLU A 127 -14.10 -14.49 0.04
C GLU A 127 -12.77 -15.20 0.25
N VAL A 128 -11.93 -14.68 1.16
CA VAL A 128 -10.62 -15.24 1.53
C VAL A 128 -10.66 -16.01 2.86
N GLY A 129 -11.85 -16.32 3.37
CA GLY A 129 -12.04 -17.18 4.53
C GLY A 129 -11.90 -16.48 5.89
N VAL A 130 -11.83 -15.15 5.92
CA VAL A 130 -11.81 -14.36 7.16
C VAL A 130 -13.24 -14.11 7.63
N GLY A 131 -13.49 -14.25 8.93
CA GLY A 131 -14.83 -14.13 9.52
C GLY A 131 -15.47 -12.75 9.33
N SER A 132 -16.81 -12.71 9.24
CA SER A 132 -17.62 -11.54 8.86
C SER A 132 -17.63 -10.37 9.86
N ASP A 133 -17.32 -10.63 11.13
CA ASP A 133 -17.59 -9.68 12.22
C ASP A 133 -16.33 -8.93 12.69
N TYR A 134 -15.22 -9.11 11.99
CA TYR A 134 -13.91 -8.63 12.42
C TYR A 134 -13.35 -7.64 11.39
N VAL A 135 -13.13 -6.39 11.83
CA VAL A 135 -12.27 -5.45 11.10
C VAL A 135 -10.86 -5.57 11.69
N PRO A 136 -9.88 -6.07 10.93
CA PRO A 136 -8.53 -6.28 11.43
C PRO A 136 -7.84 -4.98 11.85
N PHE A 137 -7.02 -5.03 12.91
CA PHE A 137 -6.29 -3.85 13.38
C PHE A 137 -4.96 -3.75 12.65
N ILE A 138 -4.84 -2.72 11.81
CA ILE A 138 -3.60 -2.42 11.07
C ILE A 138 -3.09 -1.06 11.54
N PRO A 139 -1.81 -0.90 11.94
CA PRO A 139 -1.31 0.41 12.35
C PRO A 139 -1.44 1.44 11.21
N GLY A 140 -2.08 2.57 11.52
CA GLY A 140 -2.41 3.62 10.55
C GLY A 140 -3.69 3.38 9.76
N LEU A 141 -4.49 2.37 10.10
CA LEU A 141 -5.86 2.20 9.64
C LEU A 141 -6.81 3.01 10.53
N THR A 142 -7.76 3.69 9.91
CA THR A 142 -8.86 4.38 10.59
C THR A 142 -10.17 4.17 9.82
N TYR A 143 -11.24 4.81 10.28
CA TYR A 143 -12.54 4.81 9.59
C TYR A 143 -13.20 6.18 9.65
N ASP A 144 -14.02 6.47 8.64
CA ASP A 144 -14.89 7.66 8.60
C ASP A 144 -16.13 7.36 7.75
N PHE A 145 -17.12 8.25 7.80
CA PHE A 145 -18.36 8.15 7.05
C PHE A 145 -18.37 9.13 5.86
N PHE A 146 -18.40 8.59 4.65
CA PHE A 146 -18.51 9.38 3.42
C PHE A 146 -19.91 9.24 2.83
N LYS A 147 -20.38 10.30 2.15
CA LYS A 147 -21.64 10.22 1.41
C LYS A 147 -21.43 9.57 0.05
N ASN A 148 -22.23 8.57 -0.29
CA ASN A 148 -22.25 7.99 -1.64
C ASN A 148 -22.99 8.91 -2.63
N GLY A 149 -23.08 8.49 -3.90
CA GLY A 149 -23.77 9.22 -4.97
C GLY A 149 -25.27 9.48 -4.69
N ASP A 150 -25.88 8.68 -3.81
CA ASP A 150 -27.27 8.80 -3.38
C ASP A 150 -27.42 9.67 -2.10
N GLY A 151 -26.31 10.16 -1.54
CA GLY A 151 -26.27 10.99 -0.34
C GLY A 151 -26.33 10.21 0.98
N GLU A 152 -26.33 8.88 0.93
CA GLU A 152 -26.32 8.01 2.10
C GLU A 152 -24.92 7.97 2.74
N SER A 153 -24.88 7.96 4.07
CA SER A 153 -23.61 7.85 4.80
C SER A 153 -23.16 6.40 4.84
N VAL A 154 -22.00 6.12 4.25
CA VAL A 154 -21.38 4.80 4.18
C VAL A 154 -20.08 4.86 4.97
N MET A 155 -19.84 3.86 5.82
CA MET A 155 -18.59 3.74 6.57
C MET A 155 -17.48 3.23 5.64
N TYR A 156 -16.34 3.90 5.65
CA TYR A 156 -15.14 3.47 4.94
C TYR A 156 -14.02 3.18 5.93
N HIS A 157 -13.26 2.13 5.64
CA HIS A 157 -11.95 1.90 6.23
C HIS A 157 -10.87 2.44 5.30
N TYR A 158 -9.87 3.12 5.85
CA TYR A 158 -8.78 3.66 5.03
C TYR A 158 -7.46 3.77 5.77
N LEU A 159 -6.36 3.71 5.00
CA LEU A 159 -5.03 4.01 5.52
C LEU A 159 -4.80 5.52 5.59
N LEU A 160 -4.24 5.97 6.71
CA LEU A 160 -3.76 7.34 6.89
C LEU A 160 -2.51 7.60 6.05
N ALA A 161 -2.38 8.84 5.58
CA ALA A 161 -1.12 9.30 5.02
C ALA A 161 -0.02 9.28 6.10
N GLU A 162 1.23 9.02 5.73
CA GLU A 162 2.33 8.96 6.71
C GLU A 162 2.43 10.22 7.58
N ASN A 163 2.23 11.40 7.01
CA ASN A 163 2.25 12.67 7.74
C ASN A 163 1.03 12.91 8.66
N GLU A 164 -0.05 12.12 8.49
CA GLU A 164 -1.26 12.16 9.32
C GLU A 164 -1.15 11.19 10.52
N LYS A 165 -0.37 10.11 10.38
CA LYS A 165 -0.21 9.10 11.44
C LYS A 165 0.33 9.69 12.75
N ASP A 166 1.21 10.68 12.66
CA ASP A 166 1.78 11.35 13.84
C ASP A 166 0.82 12.38 14.48
N ARG A 167 -0.23 12.79 13.76
CA ARG A 167 -1.18 13.82 14.22
C ARG A 167 -2.36 13.24 15.00
N GLU A 168 -2.76 12.00 14.71
CA GLU A 168 -3.90 11.35 15.39
C GLU A 168 -3.56 10.72 16.75
N PHE A 169 -2.29 10.61 17.15
CA PHE A 169 -1.90 10.19 18.52
C PHE A 169 -1.80 11.36 19.53
N MET A 170 -2.30 12.56 19.20
CA MET A 170 -2.34 13.72 20.11
C MET A 170 -3.72 14.07 20.69
N THR A 171 -4.74 13.23 20.55
CA THR A 171 -6.07 13.43 21.17
C THR A 171 -6.56 12.22 21.95
#